data_AF-A0A0A1UPU6-F1
#
_entry.id   AF-A0A0A1UPU6-F1
#
_cell.length_a   1.000
_cell.length_b   1.000
_cell.length_c   1.000
_cell.angle_alpha   90.00
_cell.angle_beta   90.00
_cell.angle_gamma   90.00
#
_symmetry.space_group_name_H-M   'P 1'
#
loop_
_entity.id
_entity.type
_entity.pdbx_description
1 polymer ?
#
loop_
_entity_poly.entity_id
_entity_poly.type
_entity_poly.pdbx_seq_one_letter_code
_entity_poly.pdbx_strand_id
1 'polypeptide(L)'
;MAPEERSTLLRPPPADPNKAPIENVLEVTEVGVLGPDIFTNTRRAWVPPGARGVYGGTVIAQCLASAQKTVPDDFYPHSCHCYFILAGSGSIPILFHVERVRDGRSFATRTVQARQRGRCIFTTTISFVREDAGGERTVRHAVPMPDEAKAPPPLDWQEEPEWARGGPFQNYRMPAVRGADPTARPDEQRCQQWMRCRGKISEAGGRQAHLNALAYVSDSTFIGTVGRVHRLWRLPFKPEDYDGMAEEYQPHVKELAEFEGLGSTVEEWKTRPKLGMMVSLDHSIYFHEPGRVKVDEWMFADMESPWSGDGRGFVTQRIFAKDGTLLATCVQEGVVRLAPDEPDKSKL
;
A
#
# COMPACT_ATOMS: atom_id res chain seq x y z
N MET A 1 -20.26 -18.23 -22.35
CA MET A 1 -19.14 -18.14 -21.39
C MET A 1 -19.28 -16.82 -20.65
N ALA A 2 -19.33 -16.86 -19.32
CA ALA A 2 -19.59 -15.69 -18.49
C ALA A 2 -18.36 -14.76 -18.39
N PRO A 3 -18.53 -13.46 -18.10
CA PRO A 3 -17.50 -12.42 -18.25
C PRO A 3 -16.29 -12.47 -17.28
N GLU A 4 -16.08 -13.55 -16.53
CA GLU A 4 -14.96 -13.68 -15.59
C GLU A 4 -13.59 -13.89 -16.28
N GLU A 5 -13.57 -14.20 -17.58
CA GLU A 5 -12.37 -14.68 -18.29
C GLU A 5 -11.38 -13.61 -18.79
N ARG A 6 -11.51 -12.32 -18.43
CA ARG A 6 -10.63 -11.25 -18.99
C ARG A 6 -9.77 -10.47 -18.00
N SER A 7 -9.72 -10.87 -16.72
CA SER A 7 -8.92 -10.14 -15.70
C SER A 7 -7.41 -10.42 -15.75
N THR A 8 -6.99 -11.46 -16.48
CA THR A 8 -5.59 -11.85 -16.70
C THR A 8 -5.39 -12.17 -18.18
N LEU A 9 -4.18 -11.98 -18.69
CA LEU A 9 -3.87 -12.26 -20.09
C LEU A 9 -3.79 -13.77 -20.36
N LEU A 10 -3.26 -14.50 -19.38
CA LEU A 10 -3.12 -15.95 -19.37
C LEU A 10 -4.08 -16.54 -18.33
N ARG A 11 -4.50 -17.80 -18.53
CA ARG A 11 -5.30 -18.50 -17.53
C ARG A 11 -4.48 -18.63 -16.24
N PRO A 12 -4.99 -18.13 -15.09
CA PRO A 12 -4.23 -18.18 -13.85
C PRO A 12 -4.05 -19.66 -13.43
N PRO A 13 -2.84 -20.08 -13.03
CA PRO A 13 -2.68 -21.35 -12.36
C PRO A 13 -3.41 -21.32 -10.99
N PRO A 14 -3.72 -22.49 -10.40
CA PRO A 14 -4.16 -22.56 -9.01
C PRO A 14 -3.20 -21.78 -8.08
N ALA A 15 -3.72 -21.28 -6.96
CA ALA A 15 -2.84 -20.72 -5.93
C ALA A 15 -1.90 -21.82 -5.42
N ASP A 16 -0.62 -21.52 -5.32
CA ASP A 16 0.37 -22.45 -4.76
C ASP A 16 0.25 -22.43 -3.23
N PRO A 17 -0.18 -23.54 -2.59
CA PRO A 17 -0.35 -23.59 -1.15
C PRO A 17 0.99 -23.57 -0.38
N ASN A 18 2.12 -23.78 -1.05
CA ASN A 18 3.44 -23.71 -0.44
C ASN A 18 4.02 -22.29 -0.40
N LYS A 19 3.33 -21.33 -1.05
CA LYS A 19 3.67 -19.92 -1.04
C LYS A 19 2.77 -19.17 -0.05
N ALA A 20 3.29 -18.12 0.56
CA ALA A 20 2.45 -17.17 1.29
C ALA A 20 1.39 -16.58 0.35
N PRO A 21 0.18 -16.25 0.85
CA PRO A 21 -0.85 -15.57 0.07
C PRO A 21 -0.33 -14.34 -0.70
N ILE A 22 0.55 -13.55 -0.09
CA ILE A 22 1.11 -12.35 -0.75
C ILE A 22 1.95 -12.69 -1.98
N GLU A 23 2.68 -13.82 -1.99
CA GLU A 23 3.46 -14.25 -3.16
C GLU A 23 2.53 -14.62 -4.33
N ASN A 24 1.41 -15.28 -4.06
CA ASN A 24 0.39 -15.58 -5.06
C ASN A 24 -0.26 -14.30 -5.62
N VAL A 25 -0.49 -13.30 -4.77
CA VAL A 25 -1.06 -12.00 -5.17
C VAL A 25 -0.11 -11.21 -6.08
N LEU A 26 1.19 -11.26 -5.79
CA LEU A 26 2.22 -10.45 -6.46
C LEU A 26 2.90 -11.15 -7.64
N GLU A 27 2.48 -12.37 -7.96
CA GLU A 27 3.05 -13.13 -9.06
C GLU A 27 2.83 -12.40 -10.40
N VAL A 28 3.91 -12.30 -11.16
CA VAL A 28 3.93 -11.79 -12.54
C VAL A 28 4.47 -12.86 -13.47
N THR A 29 3.87 -12.97 -14.66
CA THR A 29 4.26 -13.93 -15.69
C THR A 29 4.90 -13.18 -16.85
N GLU A 30 6.06 -13.65 -17.31
CA GLU A 30 6.71 -13.11 -18.50
C GLU A 30 5.89 -13.45 -19.75
N VAL A 31 5.75 -12.47 -20.65
CA VAL A 31 4.99 -12.59 -21.90
C VAL A 31 5.94 -12.35 -23.07
N GLY A 32 6.98 -13.19 -23.18
CA GLY A 32 8.06 -13.03 -24.16
C GLY A 32 7.61 -12.96 -25.63
N VAL A 33 6.42 -13.49 -25.95
CA VAL A 33 5.82 -13.36 -27.29
C VAL A 33 5.48 -11.92 -27.69
N LEU A 34 5.35 -11.00 -26.72
CA LEU A 34 5.13 -9.57 -26.96
C LEU A 34 6.45 -8.78 -27.03
N GLY A 35 7.56 -9.37 -26.62
CA GLY A 35 8.88 -8.74 -26.53
C GLY A 35 9.61 -9.10 -25.23
N PRO A 36 10.93 -8.84 -25.17
CA PRO A 36 11.71 -9.04 -23.94
C PRO A 36 11.25 -8.10 -22.83
N ASP A 37 11.44 -8.51 -21.58
CA ASP A 37 11.19 -7.67 -20.39
C ASP A 37 9.74 -7.16 -20.28
N ILE A 38 8.78 -7.91 -20.86
CA ILE A 38 7.33 -7.66 -20.74
C ILE A 38 6.71 -8.72 -19.85
N PHE A 39 5.98 -8.28 -18.84
CA PHE A 39 5.29 -9.15 -17.87
C PHE A 39 3.80 -8.82 -17.80
N THR A 40 3.00 -9.74 -17.25
CA THR A 40 1.58 -9.53 -16.94
C THR A 40 1.26 -9.99 -15.53
N ASN A 41 0.23 -9.42 -14.89
CA ASN A 41 -0.29 -9.96 -13.63
C ASN A 41 -0.79 -11.40 -13.83
N THR A 42 -0.35 -12.32 -12.97
CA THR A 42 -0.75 -13.74 -13.06
C THR A 42 -2.16 -13.98 -12.54
N ARG A 43 -2.61 -13.19 -11.56
CA ARG A 43 -3.94 -13.26 -10.94
C ARG A 43 -4.63 -11.91 -10.98
N ARG A 44 -5.96 -11.92 -10.81
CA ARG A 44 -6.80 -10.73 -10.79
C ARG A 44 -6.30 -9.75 -9.73
N ALA A 45 -6.02 -8.51 -10.13
CA ALA A 45 -5.69 -7.44 -9.20
C ALA A 45 -6.90 -7.09 -8.33
N TRP A 46 -6.69 -7.00 -7.02
CA TRP A 46 -7.74 -6.67 -6.07
C TRP A 46 -8.19 -5.21 -6.22
N VAL A 47 -9.51 -5.00 -6.14
CA VAL A 47 -10.14 -3.69 -6.15
C VAL A 47 -10.78 -3.50 -4.77
N PRO A 48 -10.30 -2.54 -3.96
CA PRO A 48 -10.91 -2.27 -2.66
C PRO A 48 -12.40 -1.92 -2.82
N PRO A 49 -13.27 -2.33 -1.88
CA PRO A 49 -14.68 -1.96 -1.91
C PRO A 49 -14.87 -0.44 -2.01
N GLY A 50 -15.70 0.00 -2.95
CA GLY A 50 -15.97 1.43 -3.20
C GLY A 50 -14.83 2.21 -3.89
N ALA A 51 -13.68 1.58 -4.16
CA ALA A 51 -12.58 2.23 -4.88
C ALA A 51 -12.84 2.30 -6.38
N ARG A 52 -12.30 3.34 -7.02
CA ARG A 52 -12.38 3.54 -8.48
C ARG A 52 -11.46 2.63 -9.28
N GLY A 53 -10.44 2.05 -8.65
CA GLY A 53 -9.44 1.25 -9.33
C GLY A 53 -8.78 0.23 -8.42
N VAL A 54 -7.88 -0.55 -9.02
CA VAL A 54 -7.05 -1.54 -8.32
C VAL A 54 -6.27 -0.91 -7.17
N TYR A 55 -6.01 -1.69 -6.13
CA TYR A 55 -5.18 -1.26 -5.01
C TYR A 55 -3.78 -0.86 -5.49
N GLY A 56 -3.30 0.33 -5.06
CA GLY A 56 -2.07 0.92 -5.56
C GLY A 56 -0.84 0.07 -5.24
N GLY A 57 -0.77 -0.47 -4.01
CA GLY A 57 0.27 -1.40 -3.58
C GLY A 57 0.41 -2.64 -4.49
N THR A 58 -0.67 -3.12 -5.11
CA THR A 58 -0.58 -4.21 -6.13
C THR A 58 0.28 -3.78 -7.31
N VAL A 59 0.04 -2.58 -7.85
CA VAL A 59 0.72 -2.09 -9.05
C VAL A 59 2.17 -1.73 -8.76
N ILE A 60 2.44 -1.10 -7.59
CA ILE A 60 3.81 -0.81 -7.13
C ILE A 60 4.62 -2.12 -7.03
N ALA A 61 4.09 -3.10 -6.31
CA ALA A 61 4.78 -4.34 -6.03
C ALA A 61 4.95 -5.23 -7.27
N GLN A 62 3.98 -5.27 -8.19
CA GLN A 62 4.11 -6.02 -9.44
C GLN A 62 5.07 -5.34 -10.43
N CYS A 63 5.17 -4.01 -10.43
CA CYS A 63 6.23 -3.32 -11.16
C CYS A 63 7.62 -3.66 -10.60
N LEU A 64 7.76 -3.68 -9.26
CA LEU A 64 9.00 -4.10 -8.61
C LEU A 64 9.35 -5.56 -8.92
N ALA A 65 8.38 -6.47 -8.82
CA ALA A 65 8.56 -7.88 -9.15
C ALA A 65 8.99 -8.08 -10.61
N SER A 66 8.43 -7.30 -11.54
CA SER A 66 8.82 -7.31 -12.96
C SER A 66 10.25 -6.79 -13.14
N ALA A 67 10.62 -5.67 -12.50
CA ALA A 67 11.96 -5.11 -12.58
C ALA A 67 13.03 -6.05 -11.97
N GLN A 68 12.74 -6.70 -10.84
CA GLN A 68 13.65 -7.66 -10.20
C GLN A 68 13.99 -8.83 -11.13
N LYS A 69 13.07 -9.28 -11.99
CA LYS A 69 13.32 -10.34 -12.99
C LYS A 69 14.31 -9.93 -14.10
N THR A 70 14.70 -8.65 -14.15
CA THR A 70 15.58 -8.11 -15.21
C THR A 70 16.94 -7.67 -14.70
N VAL A 71 17.25 -7.87 -13.40
CA VAL A 71 18.55 -7.61 -12.77
C VAL A 71 19.15 -8.92 -12.25
N PRO A 72 20.47 -9.01 -12.05
CA PRO A 72 21.08 -10.15 -11.36
C PRO A 72 20.54 -10.31 -9.92
N ASP A 73 20.55 -11.54 -9.40
CA ASP A 73 19.94 -11.86 -8.10
C ASP A 73 20.63 -11.20 -6.89
N ASP A 74 21.87 -10.73 -7.06
CA ASP A 74 22.62 -9.98 -6.04
C ASP A 74 22.31 -8.47 -6.06
N PHE A 75 21.38 -8.01 -6.91
CA PHE A 75 20.91 -6.62 -6.92
C PHE A 75 19.56 -6.47 -6.21
N TYR A 76 19.52 -5.60 -5.20
CA TYR A 76 18.31 -5.34 -4.42
C TYR A 76 17.86 -3.90 -4.59
N PRO A 77 16.53 -3.63 -4.62
CA PRO A 77 16.02 -2.27 -4.68
C PRO A 77 16.50 -1.46 -3.48
N HIS A 78 16.97 -0.24 -3.73
CA HIS A 78 17.24 0.76 -2.69
C HIS A 78 16.33 1.98 -2.82
N SER A 79 15.77 2.24 -4.00
CA SER A 79 14.71 3.24 -4.17
C SER A 79 13.72 2.88 -5.29
N CYS A 80 12.51 3.38 -5.14
CA CYS A 80 11.41 3.26 -6.09
C CYS A 80 10.63 4.58 -6.09
N HIS A 81 10.35 5.15 -7.26
CA HIS A 81 9.63 6.42 -7.42
C HIS A 81 8.53 6.25 -8.46
N CYS A 82 7.27 6.47 -8.07
CA CYS A 82 6.12 6.08 -8.88
C CYS A 82 5.12 7.22 -9.07
N TYR A 83 4.41 7.20 -10.20
CA TYR A 83 3.23 8.05 -10.42
C TYR A 83 2.02 7.19 -10.84
N PHE A 84 0.89 7.46 -10.21
CA PHE A 84 -0.42 6.92 -10.58
C PHE A 84 -1.07 7.86 -11.60
N ILE A 85 -1.27 7.39 -12.84
CA ILE A 85 -1.71 8.21 -13.96
C ILE A 85 -3.20 8.02 -14.21
N LEU A 86 -3.68 6.77 -14.18
CA LEU A 86 -5.08 6.41 -14.42
C LEU A 86 -5.51 5.33 -13.43
N ALA A 87 -6.80 5.32 -13.07
CA ALA A 87 -7.37 4.23 -12.29
C ALA A 87 -7.29 2.91 -13.07
N GLY A 88 -6.53 1.94 -12.54
CA GLY A 88 -6.45 0.61 -13.13
C GLY A 88 -7.74 -0.19 -12.88
N SER A 89 -8.16 -0.99 -13.85
CA SER A 89 -9.32 -1.87 -13.72
C SER A 89 -8.91 -3.28 -13.25
N GLY A 90 -9.61 -3.83 -12.27
CA GLY A 90 -9.44 -5.24 -11.85
C GLY A 90 -10.06 -6.26 -12.82
N SER A 91 -10.64 -5.82 -13.94
CA SER A 91 -11.23 -6.69 -14.99
C SER A 91 -10.42 -6.69 -16.28
N ILE A 92 -9.25 -6.04 -16.30
CA ILE A 92 -8.39 -5.92 -17.48
C ILE A 92 -6.97 -6.36 -17.08
N PRO A 93 -6.26 -7.13 -17.91
CA PRO A 93 -4.88 -7.50 -17.61
C PRO A 93 -3.98 -6.26 -17.60
N ILE A 94 -3.00 -6.25 -16.72
CA ILE A 94 -1.99 -5.20 -16.62
C ILE A 94 -0.72 -5.73 -17.27
N LEU A 95 -0.22 -5.04 -18.30
CA LEU A 95 1.09 -5.31 -18.90
C LEU A 95 2.14 -4.43 -18.24
N PHE A 96 3.23 -5.01 -17.78
CA PHE A 96 4.38 -4.32 -17.20
C PHE A 96 5.51 -4.33 -18.22
N HIS A 97 5.83 -3.17 -18.77
CA HIS A 97 6.93 -2.98 -19.72
C HIS A 97 8.14 -2.48 -18.95
N VAL A 98 9.16 -3.30 -18.81
CA VAL A 98 10.40 -2.94 -18.13
C VAL A 98 11.42 -2.46 -19.17
N GLU A 99 12.03 -1.31 -18.94
CA GLU A 99 13.16 -0.80 -19.72
C GLU A 99 14.43 -0.84 -18.86
N ARG A 100 15.50 -1.38 -19.43
CA ARG A 100 16.83 -1.42 -18.82
C ARG A 100 17.57 -0.10 -19.08
N VAL A 101 17.34 0.88 -18.20
CA VAL A 101 17.95 2.22 -18.34
C VAL A 101 19.47 2.17 -18.19
N ARG A 102 19.96 1.39 -17.21
CA ARG A 102 21.39 1.27 -16.94
C ARG A 102 21.73 -0.03 -16.23
N ASP A 103 22.82 -0.66 -16.64
CA ASP A 103 23.51 -1.74 -15.92
C ASP A 103 24.94 -1.32 -15.60
N GLY A 104 25.18 -0.99 -14.33
CA GLY A 104 26.50 -0.65 -13.81
C GLY A 104 27.05 -1.76 -12.92
N ARG A 105 28.32 -1.62 -12.53
CA ARG A 105 28.99 -2.58 -11.63
C ARG A 105 28.31 -2.68 -10.26
N SER A 106 27.83 -1.56 -9.72
CA SER A 106 27.26 -1.47 -8.37
C SER A 106 25.80 -1.09 -8.35
N PHE A 107 25.30 -0.46 -9.42
CA PHE A 107 23.93 0.03 -9.50
C PHE A 107 23.31 -0.34 -10.83
N ALA A 108 22.02 -0.70 -10.80
CA ALA A 108 21.20 -0.91 -11.98
C ALA A 108 19.93 -0.08 -11.87
N THR A 109 19.43 0.42 -13.00
CA THR A 109 18.22 1.24 -13.03
C THR A 109 17.23 0.68 -14.04
N ARG A 110 15.96 0.60 -13.64
CA ARG A 110 14.83 0.16 -14.46
C ARG A 110 13.75 1.22 -14.43
N THR A 111 13.11 1.47 -15.56
CA THR A 111 11.79 2.09 -15.58
C THR A 111 10.77 1.00 -15.87
N VAL A 112 9.58 1.08 -15.28
CA VAL A 112 8.48 0.16 -15.54
C VAL A 112 7.21 0.94 -15.82
N GLN A 113 6.57 0.67 -16.94
CA GLN A 113 5.23 1.18 -17.25
C GLN A 113 4.21 0.06 -17.09
N ALA A 114 3.26 0.23 -16.19
CA ALA A 114 2.07 -0.60 -16.12
C ALA A 114 1.02 -0.04 -17.10
N ARG A 115 0.50 -0.88 -17.99
CA ARG A 115 -0.38 -0.47 -19.08
C ARG A 115 -1.65 -1.31 -19.12
N GLN A 116 -2.77 -0.64 -19.41
CA GLN A 116 -4.06 -1.27 -19.72
C GLN A 116 -4.64 -0.63 -20.97
N ARG A 117 -5.15 -1.45 -21.90
CA ARG A 117 -5.68 -0.98 -23.20
C ARG A 117 -4.69 -0.05 -23.94
N GLY A 118 -3.40 -0.37 -23.89
CA GLY A 118 -2.32 0.41 -24.49
C GLY A 118 -1.94 1.72 -23.78
N ARG A 119 -2.74 2.16 -22.79
CA ARG A 119 -2.49 3.39 -22.02
C ARG A 119 -1.68 3.09 -20.77
N CYS A 120 -0.71 3.95 -20.46
CA CYS A 120 0.02 3.91 -19.20
C CYS A 120 -0.94 4.29 -18.06
N ILE A 121 -1.10 3.39 -17.08
CA ILE A 121 -1.89 3.62 -15.87
C ILE A 121 -1.01 3.99 -14.68
N PHE A 122 0.26 3.58 -14.71
CA PHE A 122 1.24 3.80 -13.67
C PHE A 122 2.64 3.70 -14.25
N THR A 123 3.55 4.55 -13.78
CA THR A 123 4.97 4.53 -14.17
C THR A 123 5.83 4.54 -12.93
N THR A 124 6.94 3.82 -12.96
CA THR A 124 7.92 3.83 -11.87
C THR A 124 9.35 3.80 -12.39
N THR A 125 10.26 4.42 -11.65
CA THR A 125 11.71 4.23 -11.79
C THR A 125 12.24 3.58 -10.53
N ILE A 126 12.97 2.48 -10.69
CA ILE A 126 13.49 1.66 -9.61
C ILE A 126 15.00 1.58 -9.76
N SER A 127 15.70 1.89 -8.68
CA SER A 127 17.15 1.79 -8.60
C SER A 127 17.54 0.65 -7.67
N PHE A 128 18.45 -0.18 -8.16
CA PHE A 128 18.97 -1.36 -7.49
C PHE A 128 20.44 -1.15 -7.16
N VAL A 129 20.85 -1.69 -6.02
CA VAL A 129 22.24 -1.73 -5.57
C VAL A 129 22.66 -3.17 -5.41
N ARG A 130 23.87 -3.49 -5.87
CA ARG A 130 24.47 -4.80 -5.66
C ARG A 130 24.76 -5.02 -4.17
N GLU A 131 24.56 -6.23 -3.69
CA GLU A 131 25.00 -6.64 -2.36
C GLU A 131 26.50 -6.32 -2.19
N ASP A 132 26.86 -5.85 -0.99
CA ASP A 132 28.22 -5.46 -0.62
C ASP A 132 28.87 -4.35 -1.50
N ALA A 133 28.07 -3.56 -2.22
CA ALA A 133 28.58 -2.44 -3.02
C ALA A 133 29.22 -1.29 -2.21
N GLY A 134 29.02 -1.26 -0.88
CA GLY A 134 29.47 -0.18 0.00
C GLY A 134 30.98 -0.16 0.32
N GLY A 135 31.70 -1.25 0.05
CA GLY A 135 33.12 -1.41 0.41
C GLY A 135 33.36 -1.56 1.93
N GLU A 136 34.64 -1.58 2.33
CA GLU A 136 35.05 -1.89 3.71
C GLU A 136 34.79 -0.76 4.73
N ARG A 137 34.69 0.50 4.27
CA ARG A 137 34.57 1.68 5.12
C ARG A 137 33.28 2.43 4.79
N THR A 138 32.28 2.29 5.67
CA THR A 138 30.95 2.89 5.48
C THR A 138 30.59 3.85 6.62
N VAL A 139 29.60 4.71 6.36
CA VAL A 139 28.93 5.52 7.38
C VAL A 139 27.55 4.92 7.67
N ARG A 140 27.14 4.88 8.93
CA ARG A 140 25.85 4.28 9.32
C ARG A 140 25.17 5.07 10.42
N HIS A 141 23.92 5.43 10.19
CA HIS A 141 23.00 5.98 11.17
C HIS A 141 21.57 5.72 10.71
N ALA A 142 20.63 5.67 11.64
CA ALA A 142 19.20 5.64 11.38
C ALA A 142 18.48 6.31 12.55
N VAL A 143 17.33 6.91 12.28
CA VAL A 143 16.43 7.34 13.36
C VAL A 143 15.92 6.10 14.11
N PRO A 144 15.84 6.10 15.45
CA PRO A 144 15.28 4.98 16.18
C PRO A 144 13.78 4.85 15.93
N MET A 145 13.24 3.65 16.20
CA MET A 145 11.80 3.46 16.33
C MET A 145 11.27 4.37 17.48
N PRO A 146 10.13 5.07 17.31
CA PRO A 146 9.58 5.95 18.34
C PRO A 146 9.30 5.21 19.67
N ASP A 147 9.54 5.87 20.80
CA ASP A 147 9.35 5.29 22.14
C ASP A 147 7.88 4.92 22.42
N GLU A 148 6.91 5.57 21.74
CA GLU A 148 5.50 5.25 21.89
C GLU A 148 5.09 3.97 21.13
N ALA A 149 5.99 3.38 20.34
CA ALA A 149 5.78 2.11 19.68
C ALA A 149 5.58 1.01 20.73
N LYS A 150 4.32 0.67 20.99
CA LYS A 150 3.94 -0.46 21.84
C LYS A 150 4.46 -1.76 21.22
N ALA A 151 4.68 -2.77 22.06
CA ALA A 151 5.05 -4.11 21.62
C ALA A 151 4.09 -4.62 20.53
N PRO A 152 4.60 -5.38 19.54
CA PRO A 152 3.75 -5.99 18.53
C PRO A 152 2.76 -6.95 19.20
N PRO A 153 1.58 -7.17 18.61
CA PRO A 153 0.67 -8.20 19.09
C PRO A 153 1.31 -9.60 18.94
N PRO A 154 0.79 -10.62 19.65
CA PRO A 154 1.20 -12.01 19.47
C PRO A 154 1.10 -12.48 18.00
N LEU A 155 1.90 -13.49 17.62
CA LEU A 155 1.90 -14.03 16.25
C LEU A 155 0.58 -14.75 15.89
N ASP A 156 -0.12 -15.25 16.90
CA ASP A 156 -1.43 -15.91 16.82
C ASP A 156 -2.60 -14.94 17.00
N TRP A 157 -2.36 -13.62 16.94
CA TRP A 157 -3.42 -12.63 16.99
C TRP A 157 -4.38 -12.74 15.79
N GLN A 158 -5.68 -12.90 16.08
CA GLN A 158 -6.76 -13.12 15.10
C GLN A 158 -7.96 -12.18 15.29
N GLU A 159 -7.82 -11.12 16.10
CA GLU A 159 -8.92 -10.21 16.46
C GLU A 159 -9.15 -9.11 15.41
N GLU A 160 -8.64 -9.26 14.18
CA GLU A 160 -9.03 -8.36 13.09
C GLU A 160 -10.54 -8.48 12.84
N PRO A 161 -11.20 -7.37 12.48
CA PRO A 161 -12.56 -7.42 11.99
C PRO A 161 -12.70 -8.43 10.84
N GLU A 162 -13.83 -9.14 10.78
CA GLU A 162 -14.03 -10.24 9.83
C GLU A 162 -13.78 -9.81 8.36
N TRP A 163 -14.20 -8.60 8.00
CA TRP A 163 -14.00 -8.01 6.68
C TRP A 163 -12.52 -7.77 6.31
N ALA A 164 -11.63 -7.66 7.29
CA ALA A 164 -10.19 -7.48 7.09
C ALA A 164 -9.44 -8.82 7.02
N ARG A 165 -10.03 -9.93 7.50
CA ARG A 165 -9.35 -11.24 7.62
C ARG A 165 -8.98 -11.91 6.29
N GLY A 166 -9.62 -11.51 5.18
CA GLY A 166 -9.42 -12.12 3.86
C GLY A 166 -8.19 -11.66 3.08
N GLY A 167 -7.50 -10.60 3.52
CA GLY A 167 -6.36 -10.01 2.80
C GLY A 167 -5.04 -10.77 3.01
N PRO A 168 -4.01 -10.56 2.16
CA PRO A 168 -2.73 -11.26 2.26
C PRO A 168 -1.86 -10.79 3.44
N PHE A 169 -2.30 -9.80 4.22
CA PHE A 169 -1.59 -9.23 5.36
C PHE A 169 -2.55 -8.67 6.41
N GLN A 170 -2.08 -8.58 7.65
CA GLN A 170 -2.81 -8.14 8.84
C GLN A 170 -2.37 -6.73 9.22
N ASN A 171 -3.30 -5.95 9.75
CA ASN A 171 -3.01 -4.65 10.37
C ASN A 171 -3.51 -4.65 11.81
N TYR A 172 -2.59 -4.43 12.75
CA TYR A 172 -2.91 -4.13 14.13
C TYR A 172 -2.74 -2.63 14.35
N ARG A 173 -3.87 -1.92 14.38
CA ARG A 173 -3.88 -0.47 14.51
C ARG A 173 -3.65 -0.04 15.95
N MET A 174 -2.90 1.04 16.12
CA MET A 174 -2.71 1.69 17.41
C MET A 174 -3.48 3.02 17.48
N PRO A 175 -3.84 3.47 18.70
CA PRO A 175 -4.34 4.83 18.88
C PRO A 175 -3.36 5.84 18.29
N ALA A 176 -3.89 6.84 17.59
CA ALA A 176 -3.06 7.87 17.00
C ALA A 176 -2.36 8.70 18.08
N VAL A 177 -1.07 8.99 17.89
CA VAL A 177 -0.30 9.88 18.76
C VAL A 177 -0.96 11.26 18.70
N ARG A 178 -1.32 11.80 19.87
CA ARG A 178 -2.10 13.03 20.04
C ARG A 178 -3.45 13.07 19.30
N GLY A 179 -3.95 11.95 18.77
CA GLY A 179 -5.20 11.94 17.99
C GLY A 179 -6.48 12.17 18.80
N ALA A 180 -6.43 11.98 20.13
CA ALA A 180 -7.52 12.29 21.05
C ALA A 180 -7.40 13.70 21.66
N ASP A 181 -6.29 14.41 21.43
CA ASP A 181 -6.07 15.77 21.94
C ASP A 181 -6.79 16.77 21.01
N PRO A 182 -7.85 17.46 21.48
CA PRO A 182 -8.62 18.38 20.65
C PRO A 182 -7.84 19.64 20.25
N THR A 183 -6.69 19.89 20.89
CA THR A 183 -5.80 21.01 20.60
C THR A 183 -4.67 20.65 19.64
N ALA A 184 -4.47 19.36 19.38
CA ALA A 184 -3.41 18.89 18.49
C ALA A 184 -3.69 19.32 17.06
N ARG A 185 -2.71 19.98 16.45
CA ARG A 185 -2.79 20.29 15.02
C ARG A 185 -2.66 18.99 14.20
N PRO A 186 -3.21 18.93 12.96
CA PRO A 186 -3.07 17.75 12.11
C PRO A 186 -1.62 17.31 11.88
N ASP A 187 -0.67 18.24 11.78
CA ASP A 187 0.77 17.98 11.59
C ASP A 187 1.48 17.44 12.85
N GLU A 188 0.83 17.53 14.01
CA GLU A 188 1.38 17.05 15.29
C GLU A 188 0.88 15.63 15.64
N GLN A 189 -0.03 15.08 14.83
CA GLN A 189 -0.60 13.75 15.01
C GLN A 189 0.15 12.70 14.19
N ARG A 190 0.29 11.48 14.74
CA ARG A 190 0.85 10.33 14.01
C ARG A 190 -0.10 9.14 14.01
N CYS A 191 -0.24 8.50 12.86
CA CYS A 191 -0.97 7.25 12.71
C CYS A 191 0.01 6.08 12.78
N GLN A 192 -0.23 5.16 13.71
CA GLN A 192 0.67 4.05 13.99
C GLN A 192 -0.04 2.70 13.84
N GLN A 193 0.67 1.73 13.27
CA GLN A 193 0.16 0.36 13.14
C GLN A 193 1.30 -0.65 13.02
N TRP A 194 1.03 -1.86 13.49
CA TRP A 194 1.83 -3.04 13.18
C TRP A 194 1.23 -3.74 11.96
N MET A 195 2.08 -4.20 11.05
CA MET A 195 1.66 -4.90 9.82
C MET A 195 2.47 -6.18 9.65
N ARG A 196 1.82 -7.22 9.11
CA ARG A 196 2.47 -8.52 8.83
C ARG A 196 1.74 -9.29 7.74
N CYS A 197 2.47 -9.84 6.77
CA CYS A 197 1.92 -10.75 5.77
C CYS A 197 1.50 -12.09 6.40
N ARG A 198 0.40 -12.65 5.92
CA ARG A 198 -0.06 -13.98 6.31
C ARG A 198 0.85 -15.05 5.71
N GLY A 199 1.04 -16.14 6.45
CA GLY A 199 1.90 -17.24 6.04
C GLY A 199 3.39 -16.89 6.09
N LYS A 200 4.23 -17.89 5.84
CA LYS A 200 5.68 -17.74 5.75
C LYS A 200 6.06 -17.57 4.28
N ILE A 201 6.95 -16.63 3.97
CA ILE A 201 7.47 -16.47 2.61
C ILE A 201 8.24 -17.74 2.21
N SER A 202 7.97 -18.25 1.01
CA SER A 202 8.59 -19.46 0.51
C SER A 202 10.11 -19.31 0.35
N GLU A 203 10.85 -20.40 0.47
CA GLU A 203 12.30 -20.41 0.27
C GLU A 203 12.68 -19.90 -1.14
N ALA A 204 11.90 -20.31 -2.16
CA ALA A 204 12.08 -19.87 -3.54
C ALA A 204 11.79 -18.37 -3.75
N GLY A 205 10.84 -17.80 -3.00
CA GLY A 205 10.55 -16.36 -3.04
C GLY A 205 11.68 -15.52 -2.43
N GLY A 206 12.28 -16.03 -1.35
CA GLY A 206 13.47 -15.46 -0.73
C GLY A 206 13.36 -13.97 -0.40
N ARG A 207 14.47 -13.25 -0.51
CA ARG A 207 14.54 -11.81 -0.18
C ARG A 207 13.68 -10.95 -1.12
N GLN A 208 13.64 -11.31 -2.41
CA GLN A 208 12.87 -10.60 -3.42
C GLN A 208 11.36 -10.61 -3.12
N ALA A 209 10.81 -11.73 -2.64
CA ALA A 209 9.41 -11.81 -2.24
C ALA A 209 9.10 -10.92 -1.02
N HIS A 210 10.00 -10.86 -0.03
CA HIS A 210 9.83 -9.93 1.10
C HIS A 210 9.83 -8.46 0.65
N LEU A 211 10.70 -8.08 -0.29
CA LEU A 211 10.78 -6.70 -0.80
C LEU A 211 9.55 -6.31 -1.63
N ASN A 212 9.05 -7.23 -2.47
CA ASN A 212 7.79 -7.05 -3.19
C ASN A 212 6.62 -6.89 -2.21
N ALA A 213 6.55 -7.71 -1.18
CA ALA A 213 5.52 -7.63 -0.16
C ALA A 213 5.62 -6.35 0.68
N LEU A 214 6.83 -5.88 1.00
CA LEU A 214 7.04 -4.59 1.68
C LEU A 214 6.50 -3.43 0.84
N ALA A 215 6.78 -3.43 -0.46
CA ALA A 215 6.26 -2.44 -1.40
C ALA A 215 4.73 -2.50 -1.56
N TYR A 216 4.12 -3.67 -1.35
CA TYR A 216 2.67 -3.82 -1.35
C TYR A 216 2.03 -3.22 -0.08
N VAL A 217 2.62 -3.50 1.09
CA VAL A 217 2.07 -3.04 2.38
C VAL A 217 2.42 -1.57 2.69
N SER A 218 3.42 -0.97 2.03
CA SER A 218 3.74 0.46 2.20
C SER A 218 2.63 1.39 1.76
N ASP A 219 1.76 0.98 0.83
CA ASP A 219 0.58 1.75 0.40
C ASP A 219 -0.66 1.46 1.29
N SER A 220 -0.51 0.64 2.35
CA SER A 220 -1.62 0.25 3.21
C SER A 220 -2.08 1.41 4.09
N THR A 221 -3.21 2.00 3.71
CA THR A 221 -3.85 3.11 4.42
C THR A 221 -3.01 4.38 4.52
N PHE A 222 -1.95 4.49 3.71
CA PHE A 222 -0.92 5.51 3.85
C PHE A 222 -1.45 6.92 3.58
N ILE A 223 -1.98 7.18 2.37
CA ILE A 223 -2.67 8.45 2.07
C ILE A 223 -3.89 8.70 2.98
N GLY A 224 -4.48 7.62 3.50
CA GLY A 224 -5.55 7.67 4.49
C GLY A 224 -5.17 8.40 5.79
N THR A 225 -3.88 8.59 6.06
CA THR A 225 -3.36 9.39 7.18
C THR A 225 -3.90 10.82 7.16
N VAL A 226 -4.00 11.46 5.98
CA VAL A 226 -4.59 12.80 5.84
C VAL A 226 -6.03 12.80 6.36
N GLY A 227 -6.83 11.82 5.92
CA GLY A 227 -8.21 11.68 6.39
C GLY A 227 -8.31 11.47 7.91
N ARG A 228 -7.36 10.76 8.52
CA ARG A 228 -7.35 10.50 9.98
C ARG A 228 -7.04 11.75 10.78
N VAL A 229 -5.96 12.45 10.46
CA VAL A 229 -5.52 13.63 11.22
C VAL A 229 -6.50 14.81 11.09
N HIS A 230 -7.27 14.85 9.99
CA HIS A 230 -8.36 15.80 9.78
C HIS A 230 -9.75 15.26 10.21
N ARG A 231 -9.83 14.06 10.78
CA ARG A 231 -11.07 13.40 11.24
C ARG A 231 -12.16 13.28 10.17
N LEU A 232 -11.79 13.16 8.89
CA LEU A 232 -12.73 13.10 7.77
C LEU A 232 -13.56 11.83 7.77
N TRP A 233 -14.85 11.94 7.45
CA TRP A 233 -15.71 10.79 7.21
C TRP A 233 -15.40 10.20 5.83
N ARG A 234 -14.91 8.95 5.80
CA ARG A 234 -14.38 8.30 4.59
C ARG A 234 -15.09 7.00 4.17
N LEU A 235 -16.12 6.60 4.90
CA LEU A 235 -16.91 5.43 4.55
C LEU A 235 -17.84 5.74 3.36
N PRO A 236 -18.19 4.75 2.52
CA PRO A 236 -18.89 4.97 1.25
C PRO A 236 -20.39 5.28 1.40
N PHE A 237 -20.86 5.57 2.61
CA PHE A 237 -22.25 5.91 2.95
C PHE A 237 -22.27 7.13 3.87
N LYS A 238 -23.44 7.76 4.04
CA LYS A 238 -23.54 8.93 4.90
C LYS A 238 -23.80 8.53 6.35
N PRO A 239 -23.27 9.26 7.35
CA PRO A 239 -23.58 9.01 8.76
C PRO A 239 -25.10 9.03 9.04
N GLU A 240 -25.85 9.88 8.34
CA GLU A 240 -27.29 10.04 8.53
C GLU A 240 -28.09 8.81 8.06
N ASP A 241 -27.51 7.97 7.19
CA ASP A 241 -28.17 6.77 6.69
C ASP A 241 -28.10 5.61 7.71
N TYR A 242 -27.29 5.71 8.77
CA TYR A 242 -27.01 4.62 9.71
C TYR A 242 -28.27 4.06 10.39
N ASP A 243 -29.14 4.93 10.92
CA ASP A 243 -30.34 4.51 11.65
C ASP A 243 -31.37 3.82 10.73
N GLY A 244 -31.26 4.04 9.40
CA GLY A 244 -32.07 3.38 8.38
C GLY A 244 -31.47 2.08 7.84
N MET A 245 -30.26 1.71 8.24
CA MET A 245 -29.63 0.44 7.83
C MET A 245 -30.28 -0.74 8.55
N ALA A 246 -30.30 -1.91 7.90
CA ALA A 246 -30.73 -3.14 8.54
C ALA A 246 -29.93 -3.38 9.84
N GLU A 247 -30.61 -3.80 10.90
CA GLU A 247 -30.03 -3.95 12.24
C GLU A 247 -28.80 -4.87 12.27
N GLU A 248 -28.72 -5.84 11.36
CA GLU A 248 -27.57 -6.73 11.20
C GLU A 248 -26.29 -6.02 10.74
N TYR A 249 -26.39 -4.92 9.99
CA TYR A 249 -25.23 -4.16 9.49
C TYR A 249 -24.72 -3.10 10.46
N GLN A 250 -25.58 -2.63 11.36
CA GLN A 250 -25.28 -1.54 12.28
C GLN A 250 -24.07 -1.82 13.20
N PRO A 251 -23.95 -3.01 13.84
CA PRO A 251 -22.76 -3.34 14.64
C PRO A 251 -21.47 -3.33 13.81
N HIS A 252 -21.53 -3.82 12.57
CA HIS A 252 -20.38 -3.87 11.67
C HIS A 252 -19.90 -2.48 11.27
N VAL A 253 -20.83 -1.55 11.05
CA VAL A 253 -20.50 -0.14 10.78
C VAL A 253 -19.80 0.51 11.97
N LYS A 254 -20.24 0.24 13.20
CA LYS A 254 -19.56 0.74 14.41
C LYS A 254 -18.16 0.17 14.55
N GLU A 255 -17.98 -1.14 14.38
CA GLU A 255 -16.67 -1.78 14.41
C GLU A 255 -15.73 -1.21 13.33
N LEU A 256 -16.23 -1.04 12.11
CA LEU A 256 -15.48 -0.41 11.02
C LEU A 256 -15.12 1.05 11.34
N ALA A 257 -16.05 1.82 11.88
CA ALA A 257 -15.79 3.21 12.27
C ALA A 257 -14.72 3.29 13.36
N GLU A 258 -14.78 2.46 14.39
CA GLU A 258 -13.76 2.38 15.44
C GLU A 258 -12.40 1.97 14.87
N PHE A 259 -12.36 0.91 14.07
CA PHE A 259 -11.17 0.44 13.37
C PHE A 259 -10.54 1.54 12.50
N GLU A 260 -11.35 2.34 11.81
CA GLU A 260 -10.91 3.42 10.94
C GLU A 260 -10.57 4.72 11.71
N GLY A 261 -10.89 4.81 13.01
CA GLY A 261 -10.62 5.97 13.86
C GLY A 261 -11.67 7.06 13.76
N LEU A 262 -12.86 6.65 13.36
CA LEU A 262 -14.00 7.50 13.11
C LEU A 262 -14.85 7.75 14.37
N GLY A 263 -14.47 7.17 15.52
CA GLY A 263 -15.25 7.26 16.76
C GLY A 263 -16.35 6.22 16.79
N SER A 264 -17.09 6.14 17.89
CA SER A 264 -18.03 5.04 18.17
C SER A 264 -19.51 5.45 18.11
N THR A 265 -19.80 6.75 17.97
CA THR A 265 -21.18 7.27 17.99
C THR A 265 -21.58 7.95 16.69
N VAL A 266 -22.83 7.75 16.28
CA VAL A 266 -23.41 8.37 15.07
C VAL A 266 -23.37 9.90 15.16
N GLU A 267 -23.58 10.47 16.35
CA GLU A 267 -23.52 11.91 16.56
C GLU A 267 -22.12 12.47 16.33
N GLU A 268 -21.06 11.76 16.75
CA GLU A 268 -19.69 12.14 16.37
C GLU A 268 -19.50 12.07 14.85
N TRP A 269 -20.03 11.04 14.20
CA TRP A 269 -19.86 10.85 12.76
C TRP A 269 -20.51 11.97 11.94
N LYS A 270 -21.70 12.43 12.33
CA LYS A 270 -22.44 13.53 11.68
C LYS A 270 -21.68 14.86 11.70
N THR A 271 -20.81 15.08 12.69
CA THR A 271 -19.99 16.31 12.78
C THR A 271 -18.76 16.32 11.88
N ARG A 272 -18.41 15.18 11.26
CA ARG A 272 -17.18 15.03 10.49
C ARG A 272 -17.34 15.54 9.06
N PRO A 273 -16.40 16.34 8.53
CA PRO A 273 -16.40 16.71 7.13
C PRO A 273 -16.31 15.46 6.24
N LYS A 274 -17.12 15.40 5.18
CA LYS A 274 -17.22 14.23 4.30
C LYS A 274 -16.12 14.26 3.25
N LEU A 275 -15.39 13.16 3.11
CA LEU A 275 -14.39 12.99 2.07
C LEU A 275 -15.08 12.67 0.73
N GLY A 276 -14.91 13.54 -0.27
CA GLY A 276 -15.49 13.36 -1.60
C GLY A 276 -14.56 12.61 -2.55
N MET A 277 -13.25 12.84 -2.43
CA MET A 277 -12.25 12.17 -3.26
C MET A 277 -10.95 11.96 -2.50
N MET A 278 -10.43 10.73 -2.56
CA MET A 278 -9.09 10.40 -2.11
C MET A 278 -8.45 9.41 -3.08
N VAL A 279 -7.37 9.82 -3.74
CA VAL A 279 -6.61 8.99 -4.66
C VAL A 279 -5.12 9.32 -4.57
N SER A 280 -4.26 8.31 -4.68
CA SER A 280 -2.81 8.48 -4.75
C SER A 280 -2.40 9.16 -6.05
N LEU A 281 -1.43 10.08 -5.98
CA LEU A 281 -0.80 10.73 -7.14
C LEU A 281 0.58 10.13 -7.41
N ASP A 282 1.39 9.98 -6.36
CA ASP A 282 2.70 9.36 -6.40
C ASP A 282 2.90 8.40 -5.22
N HIS A 283 4.00 7.66 -5.23
CA HIS A 283 4.49 6.92 -4.08
C HIS A 283 5.98 6.66 -4.27
N SER A 284 6.81 7.00 -3.28
CA SER A 284 8.23 6.70 -3.29
C SER A 284 8.61 5.88 -2.07
N ILE A 285 9.48 4.89 -2.27
CA ILE A 285 10.01 4.01 -1.23
C ILE A 285 11.54 4.07 -1.29
N TYR A 286 12.18 4.27 -0.14
CA TYR A 286 13.60 4.06 0.06
C TYR A 286 13.79 2.84 0.95
N PHE A 287 14.51 1.83 0.45
CA PHE A 287 14.78 0.58 1.17
C PHE A 287 16.17 0.69 1.80
N HIS A 288 16.24 0.65 3.13
CA HIS A 288 17.48 0.93 3.86
C HIS A 288 18.26 -0.34 4.17
N GLU A 289 17.56 -1.41 4.56
CA GLU A 289 18.15 -2.67 4.98
C GLU A 289 17.46 -3.87 4.28
N PRO A 290 17.60 -4.03 2.94
CA PRO A 290 16.84 -5.03 2.18
C PRO A 290 17.00 -6.47 2.71
N GLY A 291 18.16 -6.82 3.26
CA GLY A 291 18.44 -8.12 3.87
C GLY A 291 17.75 -8.37 5.21
N ARG A 292 17.28 -7.31 5.89
CA ARG A 292 16.58 -7.39 7.18
C ARG A 292 15.06 -7.43 7.01
N VAL A 293 14.53 -7.20 5.81
CA VAL A 293 13.08 -7.18 5.58
C VAL A 293 12.49 -8.58 5.73
N LYS A 294 11.59 -8.74 6.70
CA LYS A 294 10.86 -9.97 7.01
C LYS A 294 9.37 -9.67 7.19
N VAL A 295 8.66 -9.60 6.06
CA VAL A 295 7.23 -9.22 6.05
C VAL A 295 6.30 -10.22 6.75
N ASP A 296 6.73 -11.47 6.91
CA ASP A 296 6.01 -12.50 7.66
C ASP A 296 6.22 -12.39 9.18
N GLU A 297 7.02 -11.42 9.61
CA GLU A 297 7.11 -10.91 10.98
C GLU A 297 6.44 -9.53 11.10
N TRP A 298 6.10 -9.14 12.33
CA TRP A 298 5.52 -7.83 12.60
C TRP A 298 6.52 -6.70 12.28
N MET A 299 6.07 -5.76 11.46
CA MET A 299 6.75 -4.51 11.14
C MET A 299 5.91 -3.33 11.62
N PHE A 300 6.56 -2.33 12.21
CA PHE A 300 5.90 -1.14 12.73
C PHE A 300 5.92 -0.02 11.70
N ALA A 301 4.76 0.57 11.41
CA ALA A 301 4.62 1.74 10.55
C ALA A 301 4.21 2.96 11.36
N ASP A 302 5.02 4.01 11.27
CA ASP A 302 4.77 5.34 11.84
C ASP A 302 4.53 6.32 10.70
N MET A 303 3.33 6.90 10.63
CA MET A 303 2.88 7.76 9.54
C MET A 303 2.45 9.13 10.05
N GLU A 304 2.79 10.18 9.31
CA GLU A 304 2.42 11.57 9.62
C GLU A 304 2.04 12.32 8.32
N SER A 305 1.41 13.48 8.48
CA SER A 305 0.96 14.34 7.37
C SER A 305 1.39 15.79 7.63
N PRO A 306 2.60 16.20 7.21
CA PRO A 306 3.12 17.53 7.55
C PRO A 306 2.47 18.65 6.73
N TRP A 307 1.75 18.34 5.64
CA TRP A 307 1.12 19.35 4.80
C TRP A 307 -0.13 18.81 4.08
N SER A 308 -1.16 19.65 4.01
CA SER A 308 -2.32 19.48 3.14
C SER A 308 -2.81 20.84 2.63
N GLY A 309 -3.30 20.89 1.39
CA GLY A 309 -3.69 22.13 0.74
C GLY A 309 -3.98 21.93 -0.74
N ASP A 310 -4.70 22.88 -1.36
CA ASP A 310 -5.01 22.87 -2.80
C ASP A 310 -5.62 21.53 -3.30
N GLY A 311 -6.47 20.92 -2.46
CA GLY A 311 -7.10 19.64 -2.72
C GLY A 311 -6.14 18.44 -2.74
N ARG A 312 -4.99 18.55 -2.08
CA ARG A 312 -3.97 17.50 -1.91
C ARG A 312 -3.58 17.33 -0.45
N GLY A 313 -2.94 16.21 -0.16
CA GLY A 313 -2.27 15.97 1.11
C GLY A 313 -0.99 15.16 0.90
N PHE A 314 0.03 15.49 1.69
CA PHE A 314 1.34 14.85 1.64
C PHE A 314 1.56 14.06 2.93
N VAL A 315 2.02 12.81 2.80
CA VAL A 315 2.24 11.89 3.91
C VAL A 315 3.64 11.29 3.86
N THR A 316 4.22 11.06 5.04
CA THR A 316 5.52 10.40 5.22
C THR A 316 5.32 9.17 6.11
N GLN A 317 6.08 8.11 5.86
CA GLN A 317 6.04 6.86 6.63
C GLN A 317 7.45 6.36 6.91
N ARG A 318 7.67 5.87 8.13
CA ARG A 318 8.84 5.05 8.48
C ARG A 318 8.38 3.65 8.87
N ILE A 319 9.01 2.63 8.28
CA ILE A 319 8.70 1.22 8.55
C ILE A 319 9.89 0.60 9.27
N PHE A 320 9.65 0.04 10.44
CA PHE A 320 10.65 -0.58 11.30
C PHE A 320 10.39 -2.08 11.45
N ALA A 321 11.46 -2.86 11.62
CA ALA A 321 11.36 -4.23 12.12
C ALA A 321 11.01 -4.22 13.62
N LYS A 322 10.55 -5.37 14.14
CA LYS A 322 10.24 -5.53 15.58
C LYS A 322 11.42 -5.22 16.52
N ASP A 323 12.65 -5.33 16.03
CA ASP A 323 13.87 -5.04 16.79
C ASP A 323 14.30 -3.55 16.73
N GLY A 324 13.50 -2.70 16.08
CA GLY A 324 13.74 -1.27 15.92
C GLY A 324 14.58 -0.90 14.69
N THR A 325 15.02 -1.87 13.88
CA THR A 325 15.74 -1.58 12.62
C THR A 325 14.84 -0.82 11.65
N LEU A 326 15.27 0.37 11.17
CA LEU A 326 14.57 1.10 10.12
C LEU A 326 14.73 0.37 8.77
N LEU A 327 13.62 -0.21 8.28
CA LEU A 327 13.60 -1.00 7.04
C LEU A 327 13.38 -0.13 5.81
N ALA A 328 12.43 0.81 5.88
CA ALA A 328 12.09 1.67 4.76
C ALA A 328 11.56 3.05 5.20
N THR A 329 11.68 4.02 4.30
CA THR A 329 11.01 5.31 4.40
C THR A 329 10.21 5.56 3.13
N CYS A 330 8.95 5.94 3.29
CA CYS A 330 8.05 6.19 2.18
C CYS A 330 7.51 7.63 2.22
N VAL A 331 7.22 8.17 1.04
CA VAL A 331 6.50 9.43 0.87
C VAL A 331 5.43 9.27 -0.20
N GLN A 332 4.32 9.98 -0.05
CA GLN A 332 3.22 9.94 -0.99
C GLN A 332 2.42 11.23 -0.91
N GLU A 333 2.07 11.78 -2.07
CA GLU A 333 1.05 12.79 -2.24
C GLU A 333 -0.19 12.15 -2.86
N GLY A 334 -1.36 12.66 -2.46
CA GLY A 334 -2.63 12.25 -3.04
C GLY A 334 -3.59 13.42 -3.15
N VAL A 335 -4.55 13.29 -4.06
CA VAL A 335 -5.73 14.16 -4.06
C VAL A 335 -6.53 13.85 -2.81
N VAL A 336 -6.87 14.89 -2.04
CA VAL A 336 -7.74 14.79 -0.88
C VAL A 336 -8.70 15.97 -0.94
N ARG A 337 -9.97 15.70 -1.25
CA ARG A 337 -11.00 16.72 -1.43
C ARG A 337 -12.26 16.35 -0.67
N LEU A 338 -12.85 17.34 -0.01
CA LEU A 338 -14.14 17.19 0.64
C LEU A 338 -15.26 17.05 -0.40
N ALA A 339 -16.33 16.37 -0.01
CA ALA A 339 -17.57 16.40 -0.76
C ALA A 339 -18.15 17.82 -0.73
N PRO A 340 -18.79 18.30 -1.80
CA PRO A 340 -19.48 19.59 -1.76
C PRO A 340 -20.65 19.53 -0.77
N ASP A 341 -20.92 20.66 -0.12
CA ASP A 341 -22.12 20.85 0.71
C ASP A 341 -23.34 21.00 -0.23
N GLU A 342 -24.11 19.91 -0.38
CA GLU A 342 -25.21 19.76 -1.35
C GLU A 342 -24.82 19.93 -2.84
N PRO A 343 -25.57 19.36 -3.79
CA PRO A 343 -25.30 19.57 -5.21
C PRO A 343 -25.54 21.04 -5.55
N ASP A 344 -24.49 21.71 -6.01
CA ASP A 344 -24.56 23.03 -6.62
C ASP A 344 -25.56 23.00 -7.79
N LYS A 345 -26.79 23.48 -7.53
CA LYS A 345 -27.90 23.54 -8.49
C LYS A 345 -27.59 24.43 -9.71
N SER A 346 -26.46 25.13 -9.72
CA SER A 346 -26.01 25.96 -10.86
C SER A 346 -25.32 25.17 -11.98
N LYS A 347 -25.07 23.86 -11.80
CA LYS A 347 -24.43 22.99 -12.80
C LYS A 347 -25.35 21.93 -13.41
N LEU A 348 -26.67 22.05 -13.22
CA LEU A 348 -27.69 21.22 -13.88
C LEU A 348 -28.24 21.90 -15.14
#